data_AF-A0A536PMW2-F1
#
_entry.id   AF-A0A536PMW2-F1
#
_cell.length_a   1.000
_cell.length_b   1.000
_cell.length_c   1.000
_cell.angle_alpha   90.00
_cell.angle_beta   90.00
_cell.angle_gamma   90.00
#
_symmetry.space_group_name_H-M   'P 1'
#
loop_
_entity.id
_entity.type
_entity.pdbx_description
1 polymer ?
#
loop_
_entity_poly.entity_id
_entity_poly.type
_entity_poly.pdbx_seq_one_letter_code
_entity_poly.pdbx_strand_id
1 'polypeptide(L)'
;MAGSWSWMKWDLPLRLVPLLAAPAVFAWISRTPISELGINLSHPGRDLLLAIPCGLVGFGVAAGFAEYLSRRAGHWFVPDRTDLALQSFYYIVLNAPIEEWFFRGFLQGELVRWWQAPWLGFLAATLVFGAYHFLGKWGWRAVVGATVAGFGLALLYLWQPSPPSLLLPVLVHAAITCGFLGIGPYVIFRWRLRRGQIRTIAEEAVTA
;
A
#
# COMPACT_ATOMS: atom_id res chain seq x y z
N MET A 1 -6.20 15.53 -19.41
CA MET A 1 -6.38 14.48 -18.39
C MET A 1 -5.10 13.66 -18.35
N ALA A 2 -4.23 13.88 -17.36
CA ALA A 2 -3.11 12.97 -17.15
C ALA A 2 -3.63 11.82 -16.28
N GLY A 3 -4.26 10.85 -16.95
CA GLY A 3 -4.93 9.74 -16.30
C GLY A 3 -3.97 8.81 -15.57
N SER A 4 -4.53 7.92 -14.76
CA SER A 4 -3.80 6.93 -13.94
C SER A 4 -2.72 6.18 -14.72
N TRP A 5 -2.96 5.93 -16.01
CA TRP A 5 -2.02 5.29 -16.92
C TRP A 5 -0.66 6.01 -17.05
N SER A 6 -0.64 7.34 -16.98
CA SER A 6 0.54 8.16 -17.26
C SER A 6 1.68 7.91 -16.26
N TRP A 7 1.36 7.64 -15.00
CA TRP A 7 2.33 7.28 -13.98
C TRP A 7 2.50 5.76 -13.87
N MET A 8 1.43 4.97 -14.02
CA MET A 8 1.49 3.49 -13.93
C MET A 8 2.46 2.87 -14.94
N LYS A 9 2.50 3.39 -16.17
CA LYS A 9 3.41 2.88 -17.22
C LYS A 9 4.89 2.95 -16.83
N TRP A 10 5.24 3.85 -15.91
CA TRP A 10 6.60 4.00 -15.39
C TRP A 10 6.79 3.32 -14.04
N ASP A 11 5.76 3.33 -13.19
CA ASP A 11 5.78 2.65 -11.89
C ASP A 11 5.98 1.14 -12.05
N LEU A 12 5.33 0.53 -13.05
CA LEU A 12 5.47 -0.89 -13.37
C LEU A 12 6.93 -1.31 -13.61
N PRO A 13 7.63 -0.81 -14.65
CA PRO A 13 8.99 -1.25 -14.95
C PRO A 13 10.02 -0.77 -13.93
N LEU A 14 9.84 0.41 -13.32
CA LEU A 14 10.86 1.00 -12.45
C LEU A 14 10.75 0.56 -10.99
N ARG A 15 9.55 0.16 -10.54
CA ARG A 15 9.31 -0.23 -9.14
C ARG A 15 8.78 -1.65 -9.04
N LEU A 16 7.64 -1.97 -9.66
CA LEU A 16 7.02 -3.29 -9.46
C LEU A 16 7.81 -4.44 -10.08
N VAL A 17 8.42 -4.26 -11.26
CA VAL A 17 9.22 -5.32 -11.89
C VAL A 17 10.44 -5.69 -11.02
N PRO A 18 11.27 -4.74 -10.53
CA PRO A 18 12.35 -5.07 -9.60
C PRO A 18 11.86 -5.78 -8.33
N LEU A 19 10.77 -5.31 -7.73
CA LEU A 19 10.19 -5.92 -6.52
C LEU A 19 9.64 -7.31 -6.76
N LEU A 20 9.09 -7.60 -7.94
CA LEU A 20 8.64 -8.93 -8.33
C LEU A 20 9.83 -9.85 -8.67
N ALA A 21 10.84 -9.32 -9.36
CA ALA A 21 11.96 -10.10 -9.86
C ALA A 21 12.89 -10.57 -8.73
N ALA A 22 13.18 -9.73 -7.74
CA ALA A 22 14.08 -10.07 -6.65
C ALA A 22 13.67 -11.36 -5.87
N PRO A 23 12.44 -11.49 -5.32
CA PRO A 23 12.01 -12.70 -4.65
C PRO A 23 11.91 -13.90 -5.60
N ALA A 24 11.53 -13.69 -6.87
CA ALA A 24 11.48 -14.75 -7.88
C ALA A 24 12.86 -15.33 -8.20
N VAL A 25 13.85 -14.45 -8.44
CA VAL A 25 15.24 -14.82 -8.71
C VAL A 25 15.85 -15.49 -7.47
N PHE A 26 15.58 -14.94 -6.28
CA PHE A 26 16.00 -15.56 -5.03
C PHE A 26 15.47 -16.99 -4.92
N ALA A 27 14.15 -17.19 -5.01
CA ALA A 27 13.51 -18.50 -4.92
C ALA A 27 14.08 -19.50 -5.95
N TRP A 28 14.36 -19.03 -7.16
CA TRP A 28 14.93 -19.86 -8.22
C TRP A 28 16.37 -20.30 -7.91
N ILE A 29 17.23 -19.38 -7.46
CA ILE A 29 18.64 -19.66 -7.15
C ILE A 29 18.76 -20.51 -5.89
N SER A 30 18.04 -20.14 -4.82
CA SER A 30 18.08 -20.83 -3.53
C SER A 30 17.27 -22.12 -3.49
N ARG A 31 16.45 -22.39 -4.52
CA ARG A 31 15.45 -23.46 -4.55
C ARG A 31 14.43 -23.36 -3.40
N THR A 32 14.25 -22.18 -2.83
CA THR A 32 13.24 -21.91 -1.81
C THR A 32 11.85 -21.98 -2.44
N PRO A 33 10.94 -22.83 -1.95
CA PRO A 33 9.55 -22.84 -2.40
C PRO A 33 8.88 -21.47 -2.20
N ILE A 34 8.13 -20.99 -3.20
CA ILE A 34 7.43 -19.69 -3.10
C ILE A 34 6.43 -19.63 -1.94
N SER A 35 5.99 -20.78 -1.43
CA SER A 35 5.16 -20.90 -0.24
C SER A 35 5.87 -20.46 1.04
N GLU A 36 7.19 -20.63 1.12
CA GLU A 36 8.02 -20.13 2.23
C GLU A 36 8.17 -18.61 2.16
N LEU A 37 8.07 -18.03 0.96
CA LEU A 37 7.96 -16.58 0.75
C LEU A 37 6.52 -16.06 0.91
N GLY A 38 5.64 -16.87 1.52
CA GLY A 38 4.28 -16.48 1.90
C GLY A 38 3.21 -16.58 0.82
N ILE A 39 3.53 -17.10 -0.37
CA ILE A 39 2.51 -17.44 -1.39
C ILE A 39 1.86 -18.78 -1.02
N ASN A 40 0.91 -18.74 -0.09
CA ASN A 40 0.12 -19.89 0.33
C ASN A 40 -1.24 -19.44 0.91
N LEU A 41 -2.12 -20.41 1.16
CA LEU A 41 -3.41 -20.22 1.81
C LEU A 41 -3.54 -21.13 3.04
N SER A 42 -2.54 -21.12 3.92
CA SER A 42 -2.50 -21.99 5.10
C SER A 42 -3.55 -21.61 6.15
N HIS A 43 -3.95 -20.33 6.22
CA HIS A 43 -4.83 -19.81 7.28
C HIS A 43 -5.93 -18.85 6.76
N PRO A 44 -6.67 -19.16 5.68
CA PRO A 44 -7.50 -18.20 4.96
C PRO A 44 -8.63 -17.65 5.82
N GLY A 45 -9.25 -18.46 6.68
CA GLY A 45 -10.28 -18.01 7.60
C GLY A 45 -9.78 -16.95 8.60
N ARG A 46 -8.60 -17.18 9.20
CA ARG A 46 -7.95 -16.23 10.12
C ARG A 46 -7.57 -14.95 9.36
N ASP A 47 -6.97 -15.10 8.20
CA ASP A 47 -6.47 -13.99 7.40
C ASP A 47 -7.64 -13.08 6.97
N LEU A 48 -8.76 -13.65 6.49
CA LEU A 48 -9.95 -12.89 6.13
C LEU A 48 -10.61 -12.24 7.36
N LEU A 49 -10.70 -12.95 8.49
CA LEU A 49 -11.28 -12.43 9.73
C LEU A 49 -10.52 -11.22 10.26
N LEU A 50 -9.19 -11.21 10.16
CA LEU A 50 -8.35 -10.09 10.58
C LEU A 50 -8.26 -8.99 9.50
N ALA A 51 -8.29 -9.35 8.22
CA ALA A 51 -8.17 -8.40 7.12
C ALA A 51 -9.34 -7.41 7.10
N ILE A 52 -10.56 -7.83 7.47
CA ILE A 52 -11.73 -6.94 7.50
C ILE A 52 -11.53 -5.78 8.50
N PRO A 53 -11.38 -6.01 9.83
CA PRO A 53 -11.23 -4.92 10.78
C PRO A 53 -9.94 -4.13 10.56
N CYS A 54 -8.80 -4.81 10.33
CA CYS A 54 -7.54 -4.13 10.09
C CYS A 54 -7.56 -3.30 8.81
N GLY A 55 -8.17 -3.82 7.74
CA GLY A 55 -8.33 -3.13 6.47
C GLY A 55 -9.26 -1.92 6.57
N LEU A 56 -10.39 -2.03 7.28
CA LEU A 56 -11.30 -0.91 7.50
C LEU A 56 -10.64 0.22 8.32
N VAL A 57 -9.96 -0.14 9.42
CA VAL A 57 -9.22 0.83 10.24
C VAL A 57 -8.10 1.46 9.41
N GLY A 58 -7.29 0.65 8.72
CA GLY A 58 -6.20 1.12 7.87
C GLY A 58 -6.69 2.05 6.76
N PHE A 59 -7.77 1.69 6.07
CA PHE A 59 -8.42 2.52 5.05
C PHE A 59 -8.85 3.87 5.63
N GLY A 60 -9.57 3.87 6.77
CA GLY A 60 -10.08 5.10 7.38
C GLY A 60 -8.97 6.04 7.83
N VAL A 61 -7.94 5.51 8.49
CA VAL A 61 -6.76 6.29 8.91
C VAL A 61 -6.03 6.86 7.68
N ALA A 62 -5.80 6.03 6.66
CA ALA A 62 -5.13 6.44 5.43
C ALA A 62 -5.91 7.54 4.68
N ALA A 63 -7.24 7.40 4.59
CA ALA A 63 -8.10 8.40 3.93
C ALA A 63 -8.11 9.74 4.69
N GLY A 64 -8.21 9.70 6.02
CA GLY A 64 -8.09 10.91 6.85
C GLY A 64 -6.71 11.56 6.75
N PHE A 65 -5.65 10.75 6.68
CA PHE A 65 -4.28 11.26 6.50
C PHE A 65 -4.07 11.87 5.11
N ALA A 66 -4.61 11.26 4.05
CA ALA A 66 -4.61 11.83 2.70
C ALA A 66 -5.33 13.18 2.66
N GLU A 67 -6.51 13.29 3.30
CA GLU A 67 -7.23 14.55 3.42
C GLU A 67 -6.39 15.61 4.14
N TYR A 68 -5.75 15.25 5.26
CA TYR A 68 -4.86 16.14 6.00
C TYR A 68 -3.73 16.68 5.10
N LEU A 69 -3.09 15.81 4.33
CA LEU A 69 -2.00 16.20 3.42
C LEU A 69 -2.52 17.09 2.28
N SER A 70 -3.65 16.77 1.66
CA SER A 70 -4.26 17.58 0.60
C SER A 70 -4.57 19.00 1.08
N ARG A 71 -5.13 19.14 2.30
CA ARG A 71 -5.38 20.46 2.91
C ARG A 71 -4.11 21.23 3.18
N ARG A 72 -3.06 20.57 3.67
CA ARG A 72 -1.75 21.18 3.94
C ARG A 72 -1.05 21.64 2.68
N ALA A 73 -1.19 20.90 1.59
CA ALA A 73 -0.55 21.19 0.32
C ALA A 73 -1.33 22.22 -0.52
N GLY A 74 -2.61 22.47 -0.19
CA GLY A 74 -3.48 23.36 -0.94
C GLY A 74 -3.94 22.81 -2.29
N HIS A 75 -3.65 21.53 -2.58
CA HIS A 75 -4.09 20.84 -3.78
C HIS A 75 -4.60 19.44 -3.41
N TRP A 76 -5.63 18.99 -4.11
CA TRP A 76 -6.22 17.67 -3.87
C TRP A 76 -6.10 16.82 -5.14
N PHE A 77 -5.39 15.71 -5.04
CA PHE A 77 -5.42 14.69 -6.08
C PHE A 77 -6.66 13.81 -5.90
N VAL A 78 -7.62 13.92 -6.83
CA VAL A 78 -8.85 13.13 -6.81
C VAL A 78 -9.01 12.46 -8.17
N PRO A 79 -9.03 11.12 -8.26
CA PRO A 79 -9.27 10.43 -9.52
C PRO A 79 -10.72 10.65 -9.98
N ASP A 80 -10.95 10.70 -11.29
CA ASP A 80 -12.30 10.58 -11.84
C ASP A 80 -12.80 9.12 -11.74
N ARG A 81 -14.04 8.84 -12.16
CA ARG A 81 -14.62 7.49 -12.02
C ARG A 81 -13.85 6.40 -12.78
N THR A 82 -13.38 6.72 -13.99
CA THR A 82 -12.68 5.77 -14.84
C THR A 82 -11.27 5.55 -14.31
N ASP A 83 -10.59 6.64 -13.95
CA ASP A 83 -9.26 6.59 -13.32
C ASP A 83 -9.30 5.88 -11.96
N LEU A 84 -10.38 6.03 -11.19
CA LEU A 84 -10.56 5.38 -9.89
C LEU A 84 -10.65 3.86 -10.04
N ALA A 85 -11.39 3.36 -11.03
CA ALA A 85 -11.50 1.93 -11.28
C ALA A 85 -10.15 1.32 -11.67
N LEU A 86 -9.45 1.96 -12.61
CA LEU A 86 -8.11 1.54 -13.04
C LEU A 86 -7.10 1.58 -11.89
N GLN A 87 -7.13 2.65 -11.10
CA GLN A 87 -6.24 2.85 -9.96
C GLN A 87 -6.50 1.85 -8.83
N SER A 88 -7.77 1.58 -8.53
CA SER A 88 -8.13 0.57 -7.51
C SER A 88 -7.72 -0.82 -7.96
N PHE A 89 -7.95 -1.17 -9.23
CA PHE A 89 -7.49 -2.44 -9.79
C PHE A 89 -5.98 -2.59 -9.68
N TYR A 90 -5.23 -1.56 -10.09
CA TYR A 90 -3.78 -1.55 -9.97
C TYR A 90 -3.30 -1.77 -8.54
N TYR A 91 -3.90 -1.07 -7.56
CA TYR A 91 -3.49 -1.20 -6.17
C TYR A 91 -3.80 -2.57 -5.57
N ILE A 92 -4.98 -3.12 -5.89
CA ILE A 92 -5.45 -4.38 -5.31
C ILE A 92 -4.74 -5.58 -5.94
N VAL A 93 -4.54 -5.56 -7.27
CA VAL A 93 -4.13 -6.75 -8.03
C VAL A 93 -2.62 -6.76 -8.30
N LEU A 94 -1.98 -5.60 -8.42
CA LEU A 94 -0.56 -5.51 -8.78
C LEU A 94 0.28 -4.97 -7.63
N ASN A 95 0.02 -3.73 -7.20
CA ASN A 95 0.90 -3.04 -6.27
C ASN A 95 0.96 -3.74 -4.90
N ALA A 96 -0.17 -3.90 -4.20
CA ALA A 96 -0.14 -4.51 -2.86
C ALA A 96 0.40 -5.96 -2.88
N PRO A 97 -0.02 -6.86 -3.80
CA PRO A 97 0.56 -8.20 -3.87
C PRO A 97 2.07 -8.22 -4.10
N ILE A 98 2.57 -7.41 -5.05
CA ILE A 98 3.99 -7.40 -5.41
C ILE A 98 4.84 -6.78 -4.28
N GLU A 99 4.39 -5.66 -3.73
CA GLU A 99 5.08 -5.01 -2.62
C GLU A 99 5.11 -5.91 -1.38
N GLU A 100 4.00 -6.55 -1.01
CA GLU A 100 4.00 -7.46 0.15
C GLU A 100 4.85 -8.71 -0.10
N TRP A 101 4.88 -9.25 -1.32
CA TRP A 101 5.76 -10.38 -1.61
C TRP A 101 7.23 -10.02 -1.45
N PHE A 102 7.63 -8.83 -1.92
CA PHE A 102 8.98 -8.35 -1.72
C PHE A 102 9.28 -8.02 -0.25
N PHE A 103 8.49 -7.17 0.40
CA PHE A 103 8.83 -6.61 1.70
C PHE A 103 8.58 -7.57 2.85
N ARG A 104 7.48 -8.33 2.82
CA ARG A 104 7.07 -9.24 3.91
C ARG A 104 7.57 -10.64 3.62
N GLY A 105 7.15 -11.19 2.49
CA GLY A 105 7.49 -12.55 2.09
C GLY A 105 9.00 -12.78 2.00
N PHE A 106 9.68 -11.92 1.24
CA PHE A 106 11.11 -12.04 0.99
C PHE A 106 11.97 -11.27 1.99
N LEU A 107 11.96 -9.94 1.98
CA LEU A 107 12.91 -9.16 2.77
C LEU A 107 12.75 -9.41 4.27
N GLN A 108 11.55 -9.22 4.84
CA GLN A 108 11.32 -9.48 6.25
C GLN A 108 11.49 -10.97 6.58
N GLY A 109 10.88 -11.87 5.81
CA GLY A 109 10.98 -13.32 6.03
C GLY A 109 12.42 -13.82 6.07
N GLU A 110 13.23 -13.44 5.08
CA GLU A 110 14.64 -13.84 4.98
C GLU A 110 15.51 -13.18 6.04
N LEU A 111 15.31 -11.89 6.36
CA LEU A 111 16.05 -11.24 7.44
C LEU A 111 15.77 -11.87 8.80
N VAL A 112 14.51 -12.18 9.09
CA VAL A 112 14.11 -12.88 10.32
C VAL A 112 14.77 -14.26 10.39
N ARG A 113 14.80 -14.99 9.26
CA ARG A 113 15.40 -16.32 9.15
C ARG A 113 16.93 -16.29 9.26
N TRP A 114 17.60 -15.34 8.62
CA TRP A 114 19.07 -15.30 8.58
C TRP A 114 19.67 -14.71 9.84
N TRP A 115 19.08 -13.64 10.37
CA TRP A 115 19.63 -12.99 11.57
C TRP A 115 19.24 -13.70 12.86
N GLN A 116 18.27 -14.63 12.82
CA GLN A 116 17.72 -15.30 14.01
C GLN A 116 17.26 -14.27 15.07
N ALA A 117 16.88 -13.08 14.61
CA ALA A 117 16.51 -11.94 15.43
C ALA A 117 15.23 -11.31 14.85
N PRO A 118 14.05 -11.87 15.17
CA PRO A 118 12.80 -11.53 14.49
C PRO A 118 12.47 -10.03 14.53
N TRP A 119 12.72 -9.39 15.67
CA TRP A 119 12.51 -7.96 15.85
C TRP A 119 13.47 -7.09 15.03
N LEU A 120 14.73 -7.52 14.86
CA LEU A 120 15.68 -6.78 14.02
C LEU A 120 15.33 -6.92 12.54
N GLY A 121 14.97 -8.12 12.08
CA GLY A 121 14.51 -8.33 10.70
C GLY A 121 13.25 -7.53 10.38
N PHE A 122 12.30 -7.50 11.31
CA PHE A 122 11.10 -6.65 11.27
C PHE A 122 11.42 -5.15 11.14
N LEU A 123 12.29 -4.62 12.01
CA LEU A 123 12.63 -3.20 12.01
C LEU A 123 13.38 -2.82 10.73
N ALA A 124 14.36 -3.63 10.31
CA ALA A 124 15.11 -3.39 9.09
C ALA A 124 14.22 -3.40 7.84
N ALA A 125 13.35 -4.39 7.68
CA ALA A 125 12.42 -4.44 6.55
C ALA A 125 11.45 -3.24 6.54
N THR A 126 10.98 -2.80 7.71
CA THR A 126 10.11 -1.62 7.86
C THR A 126 10.83 -0.33 7.44
N LEU A 127 12.09 -0.17 7.83
CA LEU A 127 12.90 0.99 7.44
C LEU A 127 13.17 1.01 5.93
N VAL A 128 13.47 -0.14 5.34
CA VAL A 128 13.66 -0.27 3.88
C VAL A 128 12.36 0.04 3.13
N PHE A 129 11.21 -0.45 3.64
CA PHE A 129 9.89 -0.11 3.10
C PHE A 129 9.63 1.41 3.13
N GLY A 130 9.89 2.06 4.26
CA GLY A 130 9.78 3.52 4.38
C GLY A 130 10.68 4.24 3.38
N ALA A 131 11.97 3.89 3.35
CA ALA A 131 12.96 4.50 2.46
C ALA A 131 12.62 4.34 0.97
N TYR A 132 12.07 3.19 0.57
CA TYR A 132 11.62 2.91 -0.79
C TYR A 132 10.62 3.96 -1.32
N HIS A 133 9.79 4.55 -0.46
CA HIS A 133 8.81 5.56 -0.90
C HIS A 133 9.45 6.88 -1.34
N PHE A 134 10.70 7.17 -0.95
CA PHE A 134 11.43 8.30 -1.51
C PHE A 134 11.72 8.12 -3.01
N LEU A 135 11.85 6.89 -3.52
CA LEU A 135 12.02 6.62 -4.95
C LEU A 135 10.77 7.04 -5.76
N GLY A 136 9.59 6.98 -5.13
CA GLY A 136 8.34 7.50 -5.69
C GLY A 136 8.21 9.02 -5.64
N LYS A 137 9.24 9.75 -5.18
CA LYS A 137 9.24 11.21 -4.96
C LYS A 137 8.20 11.68 -3.94
N TRP A 138 7.87 10.84 -2.96
CA TRP A 138 6.92 11.20 -1.90
C TRP A 138 7.53 12.24 -0.96
N GLY A 139 6.71 13.18 -0.49
CA GLY A 139 7.11 14.12 0.56
C GLY A 139 7.33 13.40 1.90
N TRP A 140 8.25 13.92 2.74
CA TRP A 140 8.67 13.25 3.98
C TRP A 140 7.50 12.87 4.92
N ARG A 141 6.44 13.68 4.99
CA ARG A 141 5.25 13.36 5.80
C ARG A 141 4.52 12.12 5.30
N ALA A 142 4.37 12.00 3.98
CA ALA A 142 3.79 10.82 3.36
C ALA A 142 4.68 9.59 3.58
N VAL A 143 6.00 9.76 3.52
CA VAL A 143 6.96 8.68 3.82
C VAL A 143 6.85 8.22 5.29
N VAL A 144 6.74 9.14 6.24
CA VAL A 144 6.52 8.78 7.66
C VAL A 144 5.19 8.01 7.81
N GLY A 145 4.11 8.50 7.20
CA GLY A 145 2.81 7.82 7.22
C GLY A 145 2.88 6.41 6.60
N ALA A 146 3.54 6.28 5.44
CA ALA A 146 3.79 4.99 4.80
C ALA A 146 4.61 4.08 5.71
N THR A 147 5.66 4.59 6.36
CA THR A 147 6.50 3.81 7.28
C THR A 147 5.69 3.29 8.47
N VAL A 148 4.79 4.09 9.03
CA VAL A 148 3.88 3.66 10.12
C VAL A 148 2.89 2.59 9.63
N ALA A 149 2.31 2.76 8.45
CA ALA A 149 1.48 1.72 7.84
C ALA A 149 2.28 0.43 7.60
N GLY A 150 3.51 0.58 7.10
CA GLY A 150 4.44 -0.50 6.83
C GLY A 150 4.84 -1.28 8.08
N PHE A 151 5.05 -0.58 9.20
CA PHE A 151 5.27 -1.16 10.52
C PHE A 151 4.08 -2.03 10.95
N GLY A 152 2.85 -1.53 10.78
CA GLY A 152 1.64 -2.29 11.09
C GLY A 152 1.51 -3.57 10.25
N LEU A 153 1.73 -3.48 8.94
CA LEU A 153 1.74 -4.63 8.03
C LEU A 153 2.84 -5.64 8.38
N ALA A 154 4.03 -5.16 8.73
CA ALA A 154 5.15 -5.99 9.12
C ALA A 154 4.89 -6.71 10.46
N LEU A 155 4.17 -6.08 11.41
CA LEU A 155 3.69 -6.75 12.63
C LEU A 155 2.63 -7.81 12.33
N LEU A 156 1.67 -7.50 11.45
CA LEU A 156 0.67 -8.49 11.01
C LEU A 156 1.33 -9.72 10.38
N TYR A 157 2.43 -9.54 9.66
CA TYR A 157 3.21 -10.64 9.09
C TYR A 157 4.05 -11.38 10.15
N LEU A 158 4.69 -10.65 11.08
CA LEU A 158 5.55 -11.23 12.12
C LEU A 158 4.77 -12.15 13.08
N TRP A 159 3.52 -11.80 13.40
CA TRP A 159 2.69 -12.55 14.35
C TRP A 159 1.81 -13.63 13.72
N GLN A 160 2.05 -13.99 12.46
CA GLN A 160 1.29 -15.06 11.84
C GLN A 160 1.72 -16.45 12.37
N PRO A 161 0.78 -17.42 12.43
CA PRO A 161 1.13 -18.82 12.53
C PRO A 161 2.01 -19.25 11.35
N SER A 162 2.82 -20.28 11.59
CA SER A 162 3.66 -20.87 10.55
C SER A 162 2.89 -21.93 9.74
N PRO A 163 3.04 -21.96 8.40
CA PRO A 163 3.80 -21.00 7.60
C PRO A 163 3.03 -19.67 7.43
N PRO A 164 3.73 -18.52 7.43
CA PRO A 164 3.09 -17.21 7.26
C PRO A 164 2.47 -17.08 5.87
N SER A 165 1.32 -16.40 5.78
CA SER A 165 0.55 -16.17 4.55
C SER A 165 0.55 -14.68 4.20
N LEU A 166 0.70 -14.36 2.91
CA LEU A 166 0.60 -12.97 2.45
C LEU A 166 -0.84 -12.48 2.29
N LEU A 167 -1.85 -13.35 2.41
CA LEU A 167 -3.25 -12.96 2.21
C LEU A 167 -3.66 -11.79 3.12
N LEU A 168 -3.40 -11.91 4.43
CA LEU A 168 -3.72 -10.85 5.39
C LEU A 168 -3.02 -9.52 5.08
N PRO A 169 -1.68 -9.43 5.02
CA PRO A 169 -1.02 -8.16 4.77
C PRO A 169 -1.34 -7.58 3.39
N VAL A 170 -1.54 -8.41 2.36
CA VAL A 170 -1.94 -7.92 1.01
C VAL A 170 -3.30 -7.23 1.05
N LEU A 171 -4.30 -7.83 1.69
CA LEU A 171 -5.63 -7.24 1.79
C LEU A 171 -5.62 -5.94 2.60
N VAL A 172 -4.89 -5.91 3.72
CA VAL A 172 -4.77 -4.72 4.56
C VAL A 172 -3.98 -3.62 3.83
N HIS A 173 -2.89 -3.96 3.14
CA HIS A 173 -2.12 -3.00 2.34
C HIS A 173 -2.99 -2.42 1.22
N ALA A 174 -3.68 -3.26 0.44
CA ALA A 174 -4.57 -2.80 -0.62
C ALA A 174 -5.64 -1.83 -0.09
N ALA A 175 -6.22 -2.12 1.08
CA ALA A 175 -7.18 -1.23 1.73
C ALA A 175 -6.54 0.11 2.15
N ILE A 176 -5.35 0.09 2.74
CA ILE A 176 -4.59 1.31 3.11
C ILE A 176 -4.30 2.15 1.86
N THR A 177 -3.79 1.55 0.79
CA THR A 177 -3.41 2.25 -0.45
C THR A 177 -4.64 2.83 -1.16
N CYS A 178 -5.74 2.09 -1.25
CA CYS A 178 -7.01 2.60 -1.73
C CYS A 178 -7.56 3.74 -0.86
N GLY A 179 -7.38 3.64 0.47
CA GLY A 179 -7.71 4.69 1.42
C GLY A 179 -6.85 5.95 1.21
N PHE A 180 -5.56 5.80 0.90
CA PHE A 180 -4.65 6.94 0.77
C PHE A 180 -4.70 7.62 -0.61
N LEU A 181 -4.75 6.85 -1.70
CA LEU A 181 -4.47 7.35 -3.05
C LEU A 181 -5.63 7.27 -4.04
N GLY A 182 -6.74 6.59 -3.69
CA GLY A 182 -7.82 6.31 -4.63
C GLY A 182 -9.20 6.57 -4.04
N ILE A 183 -9.84 5.51 -3.57
CA ILE A 183 -11.22 5.51 -3.09
C ILE A 183 -11.42 6.50 -1.93
N GLY A 184 -10.48 6.57 -0.98
CA GLY A 184 -10.57 7.49 0.16
C GLY A 184 -10.68 8.97 -0.26
N PRO A 185 -9.67 9.53 -0.97
CA PRO A 185 -9.73 10.88 -1.52
C PRO A 185 -11.00 11.14 -2.33
N TYR A 186 -11.41 10.19 -3.19
CA TYR A 186 -12.62 10.32 -3.98
C TYR A 186 -13.87 10.45 -3.12
N VAL A 187 -14.09 9.56 -2.15
CA VAL A 187 -15.27 9.57 -1.28
C VAL A 187 -15.31 10.85 -0.44
N ILE A 188 -14.20 11.23 0.17
CA ILE A 188 -14.12 12.44 1.02
C ILE A 188 -14.39 13.68 0.17
N PHE A 189 -13.77 13.81 -1.00
CA PHE A 189 -14.00 14.93 -1.91
C PHE A 189 -15.47 15.04 -2.31
N ARG A 190 -16.09 13.94 -2.73
CA ARG A 190 -17.51 13.90 -3.13
C ARG A 190 -18.45 14.24 -1.98
N TRP A 191 -18.13 13.81 -0.76
CA TRP A 191 -18.88 14.14 0.44
C TRP A 191 -18.80 15.63 0.78
N ARG A 192 -17.61 16.22 0.71
CA ARG A 192 -17.40 17.67 0.96
C ARG A 192 -18.06 18.56 -0.08
N LEU A 193 -17.96 18.18 -1.36
CA LEU A 193 -18.61 18.87 -2.45
C LEU A 193 -20.14 18.93 -2.24
N ARG A 194 -20.76 17.78 -1.89
CA ARG A 194 -22.19 17.72 -1.56
C ARG A 194 -22.61 18.57 -0.37
N ARG A 195 -21.67 18.88 0.54
CA ARG A 195 -21.90 19.73 1.72
C ARG A 195 -21.54 21.20 1.50
N GLY A 196 -21.15 21.59 0.27
CA GLY A 196 -20.74 22.96 -0.04
C GLY A 196 -19.45 23.40 0.68
N GLN A 197 -18.64 22.44 1.14
CA GLN A 197 -17.40 22.70 1.89
C GLN A 197 -16.18 22.92 0.99
N ILE A 198 -16.33 22.64 -0.31
CA ILE A 198 -15.34 22.87 -1.36
C ILE A 198 -16.13 23.46 -2.53
N ARG A 199 -15.61 24.53 -3.12
CA ARG A 199 -16.11 25.09 -4.38
C ARG A 199 -15.14 24.74 -5.49
N THR A 200 -15.68 24.41 -6.65
CA THR A 200 -14.85 24.24 -7.85
C THR A 200 -14.53 25.62 -8.44
N ILE A 201 -13.41 25.74 -9.15
CA ILE A 201 -13.02 27.01 -9.82
C ILE A 201 -14.12 27.52 -10.76
N ALA A 202 -14.90 26.60 -11.36
CA ALA A 202 -16.05 26.93 -12.19
C ALA A 202 -17.20 27.60 -11.40
N GLU A 203 -17.40 27.26 -10.13
CA GLU A 203 -18.41 27.89 -9.26
C GLU A 203 -17.94 29.24 -8.72
N GLU A 204 -16.63 29.41 -8.47
CA GLU A 204 -16.05 30.71 -8.09
C GLU A 204 -16.17 31.73 -9.23
N ALA A 205 -15.97 31.31 -10.48
CA ALA A 205 -16.10 32.18 -11.66
C ALA A 205 -17.54 32.64 -11.96
N VAL A 206 -18.56 31.94 -11.47
CA VAL A 206 -19.98 32.30 -11.64
C VAL A 206 -20.49 33.18 -10.49
N THR A 207 -19.76 33.22 -9.37
CA THR A 207 -20.15 33.97 -8.16
C THR A 207 -19.28 35.20 -7.88
N ALA A 208 -18.29 35.48 -8.74
CA ALA A 208 -17.47 36.69 -8.75
C ALA A 208 -18.00 37.70 -9.79
#